data_AF-A0A523SQG6-F1
#
_entry.id   AF-A0A523SQG6-F1
#
_cell.length_a   1.000
_cell.length_b   1.000
_cell.length_c   1.000
_cell.angle_alpha   90.00
_cell.angle_beta   90.00
_cell.angle_gamma   90.00
#
_symmetry.space_group_name_H-M   'P 1'
#
loop_
_entity.id
_entity.type
_entity.pdbx_description
1 polymer ?
#
loop_
_entity_poly.entity_id
_entity_poly.type
_entity_poly.pdbx_seq_one_letter_code
_entity_poly.pdbx_strand_id
1 'polypeptide(L)'
;MNGKLVLFILISSLLAILPVSTASSRFILCDENLDNFSVEVGNSAAYVSVPFHYQSNNYYCGPAALEMVFDYYGEDIPQSEIADVARTYPYVTFRDELRRASHFSDLSTSLGDEMPDNITGYSARKIGYAAFEYWGLTMDDLKALINKGEPLIVLMWWTPSKIYGHYRVVVGYNVTHIIMHDPWNKDLWGGTYGGANTSMTYSTFLDLWEYIGNWGLWVHPWDVELQMPSTVSEGDDFEVTANITYPCSTAFDIADCPASSCKATIKLQEGLELDLGETTQHSLGNITAGNSVQTSWLIHSCATGFYNISVTVTGIVEGSVGAHGTYPSYSYEDKIGMHGCMVHFSVLDTTPLTISILSPENVTYATTDIPLNFTVDESVLWMAYSLDNEANVTIIGNMTLSGLSEGSHGLVIYVNDTAGNMGASEMVYFRIEISQPEPFPMWIVAAIVIITIFGVPLLIYFAKVKKTSENVNQRFQSFHH
;
A
#
# COMPACT_ATOMS: atom_id res chain seq x y z
N MET A 1 51.62 -54.85 0.00
CA MET A 1 50.27 -54.89 -0.59
C MET A 1 49.33 -54.17 0.35
N ASN A 2 48.75 -53.06 -0.12
CA ASN A 2 47.55 -52.32 0.33
C ASN A 2 47.37 -52.12 1.85
N GLY A 3 47.46 -50.93 2.46
CA GLY A 3 47.16 -49.58 1.99
C GLY A 3 45.77 -49.16 2.45
N LYS A 4 45.67 -48.45 3.60
CA LYS A 4 44.99 -47.14 3.77
C LYS A 4 44.78 -46.78 5.25
N LEU A 5 45.59 -45.80 5.61
CA LEU A 5 45.52 -44.78 6.67
C LEU A 5 44.09 -44.37 7.07
N VAL A 6 43.81 -44.43 8.37
CA VAL A 6 42.67 -43.78 9.04
C VAL A 6 43.10 -42.35 9.40
N LEU A 7 42.37 -41.34 8.92
CA LEU A 7 42.59 -39.94 9.30
C LEU A 7 41.32 -39.41 9.98
N PHE A 8 41.43 -39.18 11.29
CA PHE A 8 40.50 -38.38 12.08
C PHE A 8 40.67 -36.91 11.73
N ILE A 9 39.58 -36.21 11.44
CA ILE A 9 39.54 -34.73 11.46
C ILE A 9 38.36 -34.29 12.32
N LEU A 10 38.69 -33.74 13.48
CA LEU A 10 37.88 -32.86 14.31
C LEU A 10 37.86 -31.47 13.66
N ILE A 11 36.68 -30.91 13.38
CA ILE A 11 36.52 -29.46 13.21
C ILE A 11 35.32 -29.02 14.05
N SER A 12 35.63 -28.22 15.06
CA SER A 12 34.72 -27.38 15.81
C SER A 12 34.51 -26.06 15.07
N SER A 13 33.26 -25.61 14.87
CA SER A 13 32.94 -24.18 14.85
C SER A 13 31.43 -23.94 14.91
N LEU A 14 31.05 -23.29 16.02
CA LEU A 14 29.97 -22.34 16.21
C LEU A 14 29.15 -21.96 14.95
N LEU A 15 27.84 -22.22 14.94
CA LEU A 15 26.92 -21.61 13.99
C LEU A 15 25.79 -20.91 14.74
N ALA A 16 25.65 -19.62 14.44
CA ALA A 16 24.66 -18.70 14.99
C ALA A 16 23.24 -19.14 14.62
N ILE A 17 22.31 -18.89 15.55
CA ILE A 17 20.87 -19.04 15.34
C ILE A 17 20.43 -17.94 14.38
N LEU A 18 19.99 -18.33 13.19
CA LEU A 18 19.21 -17.52 12.25
C LEU A 18 18.05 -18.38 11.73
N PRO A 19 16.90 -17.78 11.36
CA PRO A 19 15.63 -18.49 11.22
C PRO A 19 15.68 -19.46 10.04
N VAL A 20 15.17 -20.67 10.27
CA VAL A 20 15.11 -21.74 9.28
C VAL A 20 14.15 -21.32 8.15
N SER A 21 14.71 -21.04 6.98
CA SER A 21 13.97 -21.04 5.72
C SER A 21 13.52 -22.46 5.42
N THR A 22 12.23 -22.64 5.13
CA THR A 22 11.62 -23.91 4.72
C THR A 22 12.21 -24.40 3.39
N ALA A 23 13.19 -25.30 3.45
CA ALA A 23 13.70 -26.02 2.30
C ALA A 23 13.08 -27.43 2.26
N SER A 24 12.09 -27.62 1.37
CA SER A 24 11.63 -28.96 0.99
C SER A 24 12.79 -29.73 0.37
N SER A 25 13.24 -30.79 1.03
CA SER A 25 14.35 -31.61 0.57
C SER A 25 13.81 -32.73 -0.33
N ARG A 26 13.98 -32.59 -1.65
CA ARG A 26 13.73 -33.68 -2.61
C ARG A 26 14.88 -34.70 -2.52
N PHE A 27 14.58 -35.92 -2.07
CA PHE A 27 15.48 -37.06 -2.22
C PHE A 27 15.12 -37.82 -3.49
N ILE A 28 16.07 -37.96 -4.42
CA ILE A 28 15.97 -38.88 -5.55
C ILE A 28 16.72 -40.15 -5.14
N LEU A 29 15.98 -41.25 -4.94
CA LEU A 29 16.57 -42.59 -4.81
C LEU A 29 16.60 -43.21 -6.21
N CYS A 30 17.81 -43.33 -6.78
CA CYS A 30 18.00 -44.12 -7.99
C CYS A 30 18.15 -45.59 -7.60
N ASP A 31 17.13 -46.41 -7.82
CA ASP A 31 17.28 -47.84 -7.99
C ASP A 31 16.84 -48.19 -9.43
N GLU A 32 17.67 -48.94 -10.13
CA GLU A 32 17.45 -49.32 -11.53
C GLU A 32 16.36 -50.40 -11.59
N ASN A 33 15.09 -49.98 -11.55
CA ASN A 33 13.88 -50.65 -12.08
C ASN A 33 12.65 -50.37 -11.20
N LEU A 34 12.14 -49.12 -11.18
CA LEU A 34 10.72 -48.79 -10.93
C LEU A 34 10.51 -47.28 -11.10
N ASP A 35 9.26 -46.89 -11.41
CA ASP A 35 8.82 -45.53 -11.72
C ASP A 35 9.34 -44.48 -10.73
N ASN A 36 9.60 -43.27 -11.26
CA ASN A 36 10.12 -42.12 -10.54
C ASN A 36 9.15 -41.71 -9.39
N PHE A 37 9.33 -42.28 -8.20
CA PHE A 37 8.51 -41.95 -7.04
C PHE A 37 9.15 -40.77 -6.29
N SER A 38 8.53 -39.60 -6.37
CA SER A 38 8.86 -38.49 -5.47
C SER A 38 8.22 -38.76 -4.11
N VAL A 39 9.04 -39.02 -3.09
CA VAL A 39 8.57 -38.99 -1.70
C VAL A 39 8.69 -37.55 -1.21
N GLU A 40 7.55 -36.87 -1.07
CA GLU A 40 7.52 -35.61 -0.32
C GLU A 40 7.66 -35.94 1.16
N VAL A 41 8.77 -35.52 1.78
CA VAL A 41 8.92 -35.58 3.24
C VAL A 41 8.03 -34.49 3.82
N GLY A 42 6.78 -34.84 4.13
CA GLY A 42 5.82 -33.94 4.75
C GLY A 42 6.33 -33.39 6.09
N ASN A 43 5.85 -32.20 6.48
CA ASN A 43 6.16 -31.62 7.78
C ASN A 43 5.81 -32.61 8.90
N SER A 44 6.75 -32.82 9.83
CA SER A 44 6.56 -33.69 11.00
C SER A 44 5.59 -33.12 12.04
N ALA A 45 5.31 -31.82 11.96
CA ALA A 45 4.29 -31.12 12.71
C ALA A 45 3.91 -29.81 11.98
N ALA A 46 2.66 -29.39 12.14
CA ALA A 46 2.16 -28.11 11.66
C ALA A 46 1.06 -27.60 12.61
N TYR A 47 0.90 -26.29 12.66
CA TYR A 47 -0.08 -25.64 13.53
C TYR A 47 -0.58 -24.34 12.89
N VAL A 48 -1.89 -24.13 12.95
CA VAL A 48 -2.61 -22.94 12.47
C VAL A 48 -3.15 -22.20 13.69
N SER A 49 -2.87 -20.90 13.79
CA SER A 49 -3.26 -20.09 14.94
C SER A 49 -4.71 -19.61 14.84
N VAL A 50 -5.66 -20.54 14.86
CA VAL A 50 -7.10 -20.24 14.86
C VAL A 50 -7.52 -19.65 16.21
N PRO A 51 -8.34 -18.58 16.26
CA PRO A 51 -8.96 -18.11 17.49
C PRO A 51 -9.83 -19.18 18.14
N PHE A 52 -9.84 -19.23 19.48
CA PHE A 52 -10.65 -20.20 20.21
C PHE A 52 -11.89 -19.56 20.81
N HIS A 53 -13.05 -20.18 20.56
CA HIS A 53 -14.33 -19.81 21.14
C HIS A 53 -15.00 -21.02 21.80
N TYR A 54 -15.45 -20.84 23.05
CA TYR A 54 -16.34 -21.81 23.69
C TYR A 54 -17.74 -21.70 23.07
N GLN A 55 -18.42 -22.83 22.86
CA GLN A 55 -19.83 -22.77 22.51
C GLN A 55 -20.62 -22.10 23.64
N SER A 56 -21.50 -21.17 23.28
CA SER A 56 -22.29 -20.36 24.22
C SER A 56 -23.55 -21.09 24.70
N ASN A 57 -23.99 -22.11 23.95
CA ASN A 57 -25.12 -22.97 24.28
C ASN A 57 -24.68 -24.45 24.22
N ASN A 58 -25.33 -25.34 24.97
CA ASN A 58 -24.91 -26.75 25.11
C ASN A 58 -25.12 -27.59 23.85
N TYR A 59 -25.63 -27.02 22.76
CA TYR A 59 -25.76 -27.65 21.44
C TYR A 59 -25.17 -26.82 20.28
N TYR A 60 -24.40 -25.76 20.57
CA TYR A 60 -23.79 -24.89 19.56
C TYR A 60 -22.40 -25.34 19.10
N CYS A 61 -22.06 -26.63 19.15
CA CYS A 61 -20.75 -27.08 18.72
C CYS A 61 -20.47 -26.77 17.23
N GLY A 62 -21.49 -26.86 16.37
CA GLY A 62 -21.39 -26.45 14.96
C GLY A 62 -21.19 -24.93 14.79
N PRO A 63 -22.10 -24.09 15.32
CA PRO A 63 -21.97 -22.64 15.27
C PRO A 63 -20.66 -22.11 15.84
N ALA A 64 -20.20 -22.63 16.97
CA ALA A 64 -18.92 -22.24 17.58
C ALA A 64 -17.71 -22.69 16.72
N ALA A 65 -17.79 -23.87 16.10
CA ALA A 65 -16.74 -24.31 15.17
C ALA A 65 -16.65 -23.41 13.94
N LEU A 66 -17.79 -22.95 13.41
CA LEU A 66 -17.82 -22.05 12.27
C LEU A 66 -17.40 -20.61 12.64
N GLU A 67 -17.79 -20.11 13.82
CA GLU A 67 -17.31 -18.83 14.37
C GLU A 67 -15.77 -18.80 14.45
N MET A 68 -15.15 -19.85 15.01
CA MET A 68 -13.68 -19.96 15.06
C MET A 68 -13.02 -19.86 13.67
N VAL A 69 -13.65 -20.43 12.63
CA VAL A 69 -13.12 -20.37 11.27
C VAL A 69 -13.40 -19.00 10.61
N PHE A 70 -14.53 -18.36 10.90
CA PHE A 70 -14.80 -17.00 10.44
C PHE A 70 -13.85 -15.98 11.07
N ASP A 71 -13.64 -16.03 12.38
CA ASP A 71 -12.70 -15.17 13.11
C ASP A 71 -11.23 -15.40 12.67
N TYR A 72 -10.90 -16.61 12.20
CA TYR A 72 -9.59 -16.87 11.60
C TYR A 72 -9.36 -16.11 10.28
N TYR A 73 -10.38 -16.01 9.41
CA TYR A 73 -10.24 -15.38 8.10
C TYR A 73 -10.67 -13.92 8.05
N GLY A 74 -11.48 -13.45 9.00
CA GLY A 74 -12.11 -12.14 8.93
C GLY A 74 -12.83 -11.77 10.21
N GLU A 75 -14.15 -11.66 10.14
CA GLU A 75 -14.98 -11.13 11.22
C GLU A 75 -15.39 -12.21 12.23
N ASP A 76 -15.40 -11.84 13.51
CA ASP A 76 -15.97 -12.62 14.61
C ASP A 76 -17.52 -12.54 14.56
N ILE A 77 -18.14 -13.52 13.90
CA ILE A 77 -19.59 -13.56 13.68
C ILE A 77 -20.28 -14.30 14.85
N PRO A 78 -21.28 -13.69 15.52
CA PRO A 78 -21.91 -14.27 16.69
C PRO A 78 -22.51 -15.67 16.45
N GLN A 79 -22.24 -16.61 17.36
CA GLN A 79 -22.81 -17.97 17.30
C GLN A 79 -24.34 -18.00 17.18
N SER A 80 -25.06 -17.04 17.77
CA SER A 80 -26.53 -16.99 17.66
C SER A 80 -26.99 -16.72 16.24
N GLU A 81 -26.29 -15.84 15.51
CA GLU A 81 -26.59 -15.58 14.10
C GLU A 81 -26.27 -16.81 13.26
N ILE A 82 -25.13 -17.45 13.50
CA ILE A 82 -24.73 -18.69 12.80
C ILE A 82 -25.74 -19.81 13.09
N ALA A 83 -26.15 -19.97 14.34
CA ALA A 83 -27.11 -20.99 14.76
C ALA A 83 -28.48 -20.81 14.10
N ASP A 84 -28.94 -19.57 14.00
CA ASP A 84 -30.21 -19.21 13.35
C ASP A 84 -30.16 -19.46 11.84
N VAL A 85 -29.07 -19.07 11.18
CA VAL A 85 -28.87 -19.34 9.76
C VAL A 85 -28.76 -20.84 9.48
N ALA A 86 -28.06 -21.58 10.34
CA ALA A 86 -27.89 -23.02 10.23
C ALA A 86 -29.08 -23.84 10.78
N ARG A 87 -30.22 -23.18 11.08
CA ARG A 87 -31.44 -23.81 11.63
C ARG A 87 -31.14 -24.81 12.74
N THR A 88 -30.25 -24.44 13.64
CA THR A 88 -29.78 -25.32 14.73
C THR A 88 -30.94 -25.57 15.68
N TYR A 89 -31.51 -26.78 15.69
CA TYR A 89 -32.69 -27.07 16.51
C TYR A 89 -32.92 -28.58 16.77
N PRO A 90 -33.50 -28.95 17.93
CA PRO A 90 -33.38 -28.25 19.20
C PRO A 90 -32.02 -28.51 19.85
N TYR A 91 -31.23 -29.46 19.31
CA TYR A 91 -29.93 -29.86 19.85
C TYR A 91 -28.93 -30.35 18.76
N VAL A 92 -29.15 -29.95 17.51
CA VAL A 92 -28.31 -30.41 16.40
C VAL A 92 -28.19 -29.32 15.34
N THR A 93 -27.00 -29.19 14.79
CA THR A 93 -26.76 -28.46 13.54
C THR A 93 -26.48 -29.50 12.47
N PHE A 94 -27.29 -29.50 11.40
CA PHE A 94 -27.07 -30.42 10.28
C PHE A 94 -25.94 -29.90 9.39
N ARG A 95 -25.23 -30.83 8.73
CA ARG A 95 -24.00 -30.51 7.97
C ARG A 95 -24.28 -29.60 6.77
N ASP A 96 -25.35 -29.90 6.04
CA ASP A 96 -25.83 -29.11 4.91
C ASP A 96 -26.29 -27.72 5.34
N GLU A 97 -26.92 -27.59 6.51
CA GLU A 97 -27.23 -26.28 7.11
C GLU A 97 -25.97 -25.51 7.51
N LEU A 98 -24.95 -26.16 8.08
CA LEU A 98 -23.69 -25.52 8.45
C LEU A 98 -22.91 -25.06 7.20
N ARG A 99 -22.91 -25.88 6.14
CA ARG A 99 -22.40 -25.50 4.81
C ARG A 99 -23.16 -24.30 4.27
N ARG A 100 -24.49 -24.30 4.36
CA ARG A 100 -25.30 -23.14 3.98
C ARG A 100 -25.00 -21.90 4.83
N ALA A 101 -24.81 -22.03 6.13
CA ALA A 101 -24.39 -20.92 6.97
C ALA A 101 -23.04 -20.32 6.56
N SER A 102 -22.14 -21.14 5.99
CA SER A 102 -20.88 -20.66 5.43
C SER A 102 -21.05 -19.81 4.16
N HIS A 103 -22.04 -20.15 3.33
CA HIS A 103 -22.39 -19.40 2.12
C HIS A 103 -23.22 -18.13 2.37
N PHE A 104 -23.82 -17.99 3.55
CA PHE A 104 -24.84 -16.98 3.82
C PHE A 104 -24.39 -15.54 3.55
N SER A 105 -25.22 -14.79 2.84
CA SER A 105 -24.97 -13.41 2.44
C SER A 105 -26.21 -12.54 2.57
N ASP A 106 -26.06 -11.26 2.22
CA ASP A 106 -27.16 -10.29 2.13
C ASP A 106 -28.20 -10.55 1.02
N LEU A 107 -28.10 -11.66 0.28
CA LEU A 107 -29.08 -12.05 -0.75
C LEU A 107 -30.21 -12.91 -0.19
N SER A 108 -30.04 -13.46 1.00
CA SER A 108 -30.98 -14.38 1.61
C SER A 108 -31.27 -14.01 3.05
N THR A 109 -32.32 -14.60 3.61
CA THR A 109 -32.73 -14.39 5.01
C THR A 109 -32.64 -15.70 5.77
N SER A 110 -32.21 -15.66 7.03
CA SER A 110 -32.18 -16.85 7.90
C SER A 110 -33.57 -17.44 8.05
N LEU A 111 -33.65 -18.74 8.35
CA LEU A 111 -34.91 -19.48 8.47
C LEU A 111 -34.97 -20.32 9.77
N GLY A 112 -34.08 -20.04 10.72
CA GLY A 112 -34.06 -20.67 12.03
C GLY A 112 -34.97 -19.97 13.02
N ASP A 113 -34.96 -20.49 14.25
CA ASP A 113 -35.73 -19.99 15.39
C ASP A 113 -34.82 -19.71 16.61
N GLU A 114 -33.51 -19.54 16.39
CA GLU A 114 -32.54 -19.30 17.47
C GLU A 114 -32.46 -17.81 17.84
N MET A 115 -32.96 -16.92 16.97
CA MET A 115 -33.11 -15.50 17.24
C MET A 115 -34.57 -15.02 17.18
N PRO A 116 -34.92 -13.92 17.87
CA PRO A 116 -36.28 -13.36 17.84
C PRO A 116 -36.72 -12.86 16.45
N ASP A 117 -35.76 -12.34 15.69
CA ASP A 117 -35.96 -11.80 14.35
C ASP A 117 -34.93 -12.42 13.40
N ASN A 118 -35.38 -12.76 12.19
CA ASN A 118 -34.51 -13.29 11.14
C ASN A 118 -33.58 -12.19 10.60
N ILE A 119 -32.39 -12.59 10.15
CA ILE A 119 -31.38 -11.68 9.60
C ILE A 119 -31.23 -11.85 8.09
N THR A 120 -30.83 -10.77 7.41
CA THR A 120 -30.47 -10.78 5.98
C THR A 120 -28.98 -10.45 5.83
N GLY A 121 -28.18 -11.50 5.62
CA GLY A 121 -26.73 -11.49 5.82
C GLY A 121 -26.32 -11.27 7.28
N TYR A 122 -25.17 -11.82 7.69
CA TYR A 122 -24.64 -11.60 9.04
C TYR A 122 -24.47 -10.10 9.34
N SER A 123 -24.58 -9.72 10.62
CA SER A 123 -24.42 -8.32 11.04
C SER A 123 -23.04 -7.76 10.68
N ALA A 124 -21.99 -8.54 10.90
CA ALA A 124 -20.61 -8.19 10.63
C ALA A 124 -20.19 -8.42 9.17
N ARG A 125 -20.87 -9.33 8.44
CA ARG A 125 -20.42 -9.78 7.11
C ARG A 125 -21.58 -10.00 6.14
N LYS A 126 -21.51 -9.36 4.97
CA LYS A 126 -22.57 -9.40 3.94
C LYS A 126 -22.25 -10.29 2.72
N ILE A 127 -21.07 -10.90 2.69
CA ILE A 127 -20.60 -11.81 1.65
C ILE A 127 -20.21 -13.13 2.32
N GLY A 128 -20.74 -14.25 1.87
CA GLY A 128 -20.37 -15.58 2.35
C GLY A 128 -18.96 -16.01 1.95
N TYR A 129 -18.51 -17.11 2.51
CA TYR A 129 -17.24 -17.75 2.15
C TYR A 129 -17.48 -18.85 1.13
N ALA A 130 -16.43 -19.26 0.41
CA ALA A 130 -16.47 -20.53 -0.30
C ALA A 130 -16.54 -21.66 0.74
N ALA A 131 -17.43 -22.64 0.55
CA ALA A 131 -17.59 -23.73 1.50
C ALA A 131 -17.91 -25.06 0.83
N PHE A 132 -17.09 -26.06 1.13
CA PHE A 132 -17.19 -27.39 0.53
C PHE A 132 -17.19 -28.43 1.63
N GLU A 133 -18.10 -29.39 1.51
CA GLU A 133 -18.12 -30.56 2.38
C GLU A 133 -17.66 -31.80 1.62
N TYR A 134 -16.99 -32.72 2.31
CA TYR A 134 -16.51 -33.95 1.71
C TYR A 134 -16.67 -35.13 2.65
N TRP A 135 -16.92 -36.31 2.09
CA TRP A 135 -16.97 -37.58 2.80
C TRP A 135 -15.79 -38.44 2.37
N GLY A 136 -15.10 -39.02 3.33
CA GLY A 136 -13.96 -39.89 3.09
C GLY A 136 -12.62 -39.16 3.01
N LEU A 137 -12.49 -37.99 3.64
CA LEU A 137 -11.20 -37.31 3.74
C LEU A 137 -10.16 -38.24 4.38
N THR A 138 -8.97 -38.27 3.78
CA THR A 138 -7.85 -39.02 4.33
C THR A 138 -7.07 -38.16 5.33
N MET A 139 -6.19 -38.81 6.09
CA MET A 139 -5.27 -38.09 6.97
C MET A 139 -4.30 -37.20 6.19
N ASP A 140 -3.95 -37.60 4.96
CA ASP A 140 -3.03 -36.84 4.11
C ASP A 140 -3.71 -35.57 3.59
N ASP A 141 -5.00 -35.65 3.22
CA ASP A 141 -5.81 -34.48 2.83
C ASP A 141 -5.89 -33.47 3.98
N LEU A 142 -6.22 -33.95 5.19
CA LEU A 142 -6.27 -33.11 6.39
C LEU A 142 -4.92 -32.44 6.65
N LYS A 143 -3.81 -33.19 6.58
CA LYS A 143 -2.47 -32.62 6.77
C LYS A 143 -2.11 -31.62 5.68
N ALA A 144 -2.52 -31.85 4.44
CA ALA A 144 -2.28 -30.93 3.33
C ALA A 144 -2.96 -29.57 3.59
N LEU A 145 -4.20 -29.57 4.08
CA LEU A 145 -4.91 -28.34 4.48
C LEU A 145 -4.17 -27.60 5.61
N ILE A 146 -3.84 -28.30 6.69
CA ILE A 146 -3.13 -27.69 7.83
C ILE A 146 -1.76 -27.14 7.42
N ASN A 147 -1.04 -27.80 6.50
CA ASN A 147 0.23 -27.30 5.99
C ASN A 147 0.10 -26.02 5.14
N LYS A 148 -1.07 -25.78 4.54
CA LYS A 148 -1.39 -24.52 3.86
C LYS A 148 -1.86 -23.41 4.81
N GLY A 149 -2.03 -23.71 6.09
CA GLY A 149 -2.62 -22.77 7.05
C GLY A 149 -4.15 -22.77 7.01
N GLU A 150 -4.79 -23.82 6.50
CA GLU A 150 -6.24 -23.87 6.32
C GLU A 150 -6.87 -24.78 7.39
N PRO A 151 -7.63 -24.24 8.35
CA PRO A 151 -8.31 -25.06 9.35
C PRO A 151 -9.47 -25.86 8.75
N LEU A 152 -9.77 -27.00 9.36
CA LEU A 152 -10.83 -27.90 8.90
C LEU A 152 -11.84 -28.15 10.02
N ILE A 153 -13.12 -27.92 9.74
CA ILE A 153 -14.20 -28.31 10.64
C ILE A 153 -14.50 -29.79 10.41
N VAL A 154 -14.52 -30.59 11.48
CA VAL A 154 -14.84 -32.02 11.42
C VAL A 154 -16.05 -32.33 12.30
N LEU A 155 -16.86 -33.29 11.86
CA LEU A 155 -17.94 -33.87 12.64
C LEU A 155 -17.54 -35.30 13.04
N MET A 156 -17.46 -35.53 14.34
CA MET A 156 -16.95 -36.79 14.89
C MET A 156 -17.75 -37.21 16.13
N TRP A 157 -17.54 -38.42 16.62
CA TRP A 157 -18.05 -38.81 17.93
C TRP A 157 -17.45 -37.92 19.02
N TRP A 158 -18.29 -37.46 19.95
CA TRP A 158 -17.84 -36.63 21.07
C TRP A 158 -16.82 -37.36 21.94
N THR A 159 -17.09 -38.63 22.24
CA THR A 159 -16.27 -39.49 23.10
C THR A 159 -16.22 -40.93 22.55
N PRO A 160 -15.31 -41.78 23.05
CA PRO A 160 -15.24 -43.21 22.69
C PRO A 160 -16.51 -44.03 22.99
N SER A 161 -17.46 -43.51 23.77
CA SER A 161 -18.75 -44.19 23.98
C SER A 161 -19.68 -44.08 22.77
N LYS A 162 -19.37 -43.23 21.78
CA LYS A 162 -20.09 -43.08 20.50
C LYS A 162 -21.60 -42.83 20.68
N ILE A 163 -21.94 -41.92 21.60
CA ILE A 163 -23.34 -41.58 21.93
C ILE A 163 -23.81 -40.33 21.16
N TYR A 164 -22.98 -39.28 21.12
CA TYR A 164 -23.33 -37.99 20.53
C TYR A 164 -22.30 -37.59 19.47
N GLY A 165 -22.77 -36.99 18.37
CA GLY A 165 -21.93 -36.29 17.42
C GLY A 165 -21.46 -34.95 17.98
N HIS A 166 -20.29 -34.49 17.52
CA HIS A 166 -19.68 -33.25 18.00
C HIS A 166 -18.79 -32.62 16.93
N TYR A 167 -18.92 -31.31 16.75
CA TYR A 167 -18.08 -30.54 15.85
C TYR A 167 -16.81 -30.08 16.57
N ARG A 168 -15.68 -30.15 15.86
CA ARG A 168 -14.38 -29.63 16.31
C ARG A 168 -13.68 -28.96 15.14
N VAL A 169 -12.73 -28.07 15.43
CA VAL A 169 -11.86 -27.47 14.42
C VAL A 169 -10.48 -28.09 14.55
N VAL A 170 -9.98 -28.70 13.48
CA VAL A 170 -8.60 -29.19 13.42
C VAL A 170 -7.70 -28.01 13.13
N VAL A 171 -6.71 -27.81 14.01
CA VAL A 171 -5.80 -26.65 13.97
C VAL A 171 -4.34 -27.06 13.88
N GLY A 172 -4.03 -28.35 13.95
CA GLY A 172 -2.65 -28.79 13.88
C GLY A 172 -2.47 -30.28 13.98
N TYR A 173 -1.23 -30.71 13.82
CA TYR A 173 -0.81 -32.08 14.08
C TYR A 173 0.67 -32.11 14.47
N ASN A 174 1.08 -33.19 15.09
CA ASN A 174 2.48 -33.53 15.26
C ASN A 174 2.69 -35.01 14.92
N VAL A 175 3.88 -35.54 15.22
CA VAL A 175 4.26 -36.93 14.92
C VAL A 175 3.29 -37.97 15.51
N THR A 176 2.59 -37.65 16.60
CA THR A 176 1.78 -38.61 17.37
C THR A 176 0.31 -38.21 17.54
N HIS A 177 -0.03 -36.94 17.39
CA HIS A 177 -1.35 -36.40 17.72
C HIS A 177 -1.90 -35.45 16.65
N ILE A 178 -3.21 -35.39 16.57
CA ILE A 178 -3.98 -34.30 15.97
C ILE A 178 -4.33 -33.30 17.06
N ILE A 179 -4.24 -32.00 16.75
CA ILE A 179 -4.54 -30.87 17.63
C ILE A 179 -5.82 -30.21 17.13
N MET A 180 -6.75 -29.97 18.05
CA MET A 180 -8.08 -29.45 17.76
C MET A 180 -8.51 -28.40 18.79
N HIS A 181 -9.34 -27.49 18.34
CA HIS A 181 -10.23 -26.73 19.21
C HIS A 181 -11.53 -27.50 19.40
N ASP A 182 -11.83 -27.83 20.65
CA ASP A 182 -13.10 -28.45 21.06
C ASP A 182 -13.94 -27.38 21.76
N PRO A 183 -15.05 -26.91 21.14
CA PRO A 183 -15.80 -25.78 21.67
C PRO A 183 -16.54 -26.11 22.99
N TRP A 184 -16.60 -27.38 23.43
CA TRP A 184 -17.29 -27.74 24.66
C TRP A 184 -16.62 -27.13 25.90
N ASN A 185 -17.43 -26.43 26.72
CA ASN A 185 -16.95 -25.85 27.97
C ASN A 185 -17.01 -26.85 29.12
N LYS A 186 -16.02 -27.74 29.18
CA LYS A 186 -15.95 -28.79 30.23
C LYS A 186 -15.81 -28.23 31.65
N ASP A 187 -15.26 -27.03 31.81
CA ASP A 187 -15.08 -26.43 33.14
C ASP A 187 -16.41 -25.95 33.71
N LEU A 188 -17.32 -25.47 32.85
CA LEU A 188 -18.66 -25.05 33.25
C LEU A 188 -19.68 -26.21 33.26
N TRP A 189 -19.63 -27.12 32.30
CA TRP A 189 -20.67 -28.13 32.08
C TRP A 189 -20.24 -29.56 32.40
N GLY A 190 -18.99 -29.75 32.82
CA GLY A 190 -18.39 -31.06 33.07
C GLY A 190 -18.05 -31.83 31.80
N GLY A 191 -17.58 -33.06 31.96
CA GLY A 191 -17.14 -33.93 30.87
C GLY A 191 -15.62 -34.03 30.75
N THR A 192 -15.16 -34.94 29.90
CA THR A 192 -13.74 -35.27 29.75
C THR A 192 -13.04 -34.43 28.67
N TYR A 193 -13.78 -34.06 27.62
CA TYR A 193 -13.26 -33.38 26.42
C TYR A 193 -13.81 -31.95 26.36
N GLY A 194 -13.05 -31.03 25.75
CA GLY A 194 -13.38 -29.61 25.69
C GLY A 194 -12.18 -28.70 25.94
N GLY A 195 -12.15 -27.56 25.23
CA GLY A 195 -11.17 -26.49 25.36
C GLY A 195 -10.29 -26.27 24.12
N ALA A 196 -9.49 -25.21 24.19
CA ALA A 196 -8.49 -24.88 23.20
C ALA A 196 -7.37 -25.92 23.16
N ASN A 197 -6.80 -26.16 21.97
CA ASN A 197 -5.61 -26.98 21.77
C ASN A 197 -5.67 -28.38 22.41
N THR A 198 -6.86 -28.96 22.43
CA THR A 198 -7.02 -30.37 22.79
C THR A 198 -6.30 -31.26 21.78
N SER A 199 -5.81 -32.41 22.21
CA SER A 199 -5.12 -33.33 21.30
C SER A 199 -5.55 -34.77 21.51
N MET A 200 -5.51 -35.53 20.42
CA MET A 200 -5.82 -36.96 20.40
C MET A 200 -4.78 -37.70 19.57
N THR A 201 -4.47 -38.94 19.95
CA THR A 201 -3.62 -39.79 19.11
C THR A 201 -4.30 -40.03 17.77
N TYR A 202 -3.51 -40.30 16.72
CA TYR A 202 -4.06 -40.60 15.39
C TYR A 202 -5.11 -41.72 15.41
N SER A 203 -4.88 -42.79 16.18
CA SER A 203 -5.82 -43.92 16.27
C SER A 203 -7.16 -43.51 16.90
N THR A 204 -7.12 -42.72 17.99
CA THR A 204 -8.32 -42.22 18.63
C THR A 204 -9.06 -41.21 17.75
N PHE A 205 -8.34 -40.30 17.10
CA PHE A 205 -8.94 -39.33 16.20
C PHE A 205 -9.68 -40.02 15.04
N LEU A 206 -9.03 -40.97 14.36
CA LEU A 206 -9.63 -41.70 13.24
C LEU A 206 -10.86 -42.53 13.67
N ASP A 207 -10.80 -43.23 14.81
CA ASP A 207 -11.95 -44.00 15.33
C ASP A 207 -13.18 -43.13 15.64
N LEU A 208 -12.95 -41.90 16.11
CA LEU A 208 -14.04 -40.97 16.39
C LEU A 208 -14.53 -40.26 15.12
N TRP A 209 -13.63 -39.93 14.19
CA TRP A 209 -13.95 -39.23 12.94
C TRP A 209 -14.68 -40.11 11.91
N GLU A 210 -14.57 -41.44 12.04
CA GLU A 210 -15.36 -42.40 11.25
C GLU A 210 -16.88 -42.23 11.43
N TYR A 211 -17.34 -41.53 12.48
CA TYR A 211 -18.75 -41.28 12.80
C TYR A 211 -19.65 -41.11 11.59
N ILE A 212 -19.22 -40.27 10.65
CA ILE A 212 -19.92 -40.06 9.39
C ILE A 212 -18.97 -40.08 8.20
N GLY A 213 -18.11 -41.11 8.18
CA GLY A 213 -17.20 -41.37 7.08
C GLY A 213 -16.17 -40.28 6.89
N ASN A 214 -15.52 -39.83 7.97
CA ASN A 214 -14.45 -38.82 7.93
C ASN A 214 -14.89 -37.52 7.23
N TRP A 215 -16.09 -37.04 7.60
CA TRP A 215 -16.63 -35.82 7.01
C TRP A 215 -15.86 -34.59 7.47
N GLY A 216 -15.61 -33.67 6.54
CA GLY A 216 -15.05 -32.36 6.84
C GLY A 216 -15.75 -31.25 6.06
N LEU A 217 -15.83 -30.07 6.67
CA LEU A 217 -16.27 -28.83 6.04
C LEU A 217 -15.07 -27.88 5.99
N TRP A 218 -14.69 -27.52 4.78
CA TRP A 218 -13.64 -26.56 4.50
C TRP A 218 -14.27 -25.25 4.04
N VAL A 219 -13.87 -24.16 4.69
CA VAL A 219 -14.38 -22.81 4.47
C VAL A 219 -13.19 -21.91 4.16
N HIS A 220 -13.29 -21.08 3.12
CA HIS A 220 -12.18 -20.25 2.67
C HIS A 220 -12.67 -18.96 1.98
N PRO A 221 -12.03 -17.79 2.19
CA PRO A 221 -12.30 -16.60 1.39
C PRO A 221 -11.76 -16.78 -0.03
N TRP A 222 -12.15 -15.94 -0.98
CA TRP A 222 -11.47 -15.99 -2.28
C TRP A 222 -10.05 -15.45 -2.19
N ASP A 223 -9.13 -15.98 -2.99
CA ASP A 223 -7.77 -15.44 -3.06
C ASP A 223 -7.72 -14.33 -4.11
N VAL A 224 -7.32 -13.14 -3.69
CA VAL A 224 -7.16 -11.98 -4.58
C VAL A 224 -5.76 -11.41 -4.39
N GLU A 225 -4.95 -11.50 -5.43
CA GLU A 225 -3.63 -10.88 -5.50
C GLU A 225 -3.70 -9.66 -6.42
N LEU A 226 -3.28 -8.50 -5.91
CA LEU A 226 -3.24 -7.25 -6.67
C LEU A 226 -1.80 -6.94 -7.09
N GLN A 227 -1.61 -6.66 -8.38
CA GLN A 227 -0.34 -6.31 -8.99
C GLN A 227 -0.42 -4.90 -9.56
N MET A 228 0.42 -4.00 -9.03
CA MET A 228 0.50 -2.60 -9.46
C MET A 228 1.85 -1.98 -9.02
N PRO A 229 2.25 -0.84 -9.59
CA PRO A 229 3.42 -0.10 -9.11
C PRO A 229 3.27 0.34 -7.65
N SER A 230 4.35 0.30 -6.87
CA SER A 230 4.38 0.83 -5.49
C SER A 230 4.52 2.36 -5.45
N THR A 231 4.88 2.97 -6.58
CA THR A 231 5.05 4.41 -6.75
C THR A 231 4.65 4.81 -8.17
N VAL A 232 3.90 5.90 -8.31
CA VAL A 232 3.41 6.46 -9.58
C VAL A 232 3.68 7.98 -9.56
N SER A 233 3.87 8.61 -10.72
CA SER A 233 3.96 10.07 -10.79
C SER A 233 2.60 10.72 -10.93
N GLU A 234 2.38 11.89 -10.33
CA GLU A 234 1.16 12.66 -10.52
C GLU A 234 0.92 12.95 -12.02
N GLY A 235 -0.31 12.73 -12.46
CA GLY A 235 -0.72 12.87 -13.86
C GLY A 235 -0.46 11.64 -14.73
N ASP A 236 0.21 10.60 -14.21
CA ASP A 236 0.39 9.34 -14.94
C ASP A 236 -0.82 8.42 -14.78
N ASP A 237 -1.02 7.61 -15.82
CA ASP A 237 -1.94 6.47 -15.83
C ASP A 237 -1.17 5.19 -15.46
N PHE A 238 -1.78 4.34 -14.65
CA PHE A 238 -1.19 3.06 -14.23
C PHE A 238 -2.24 1.95 -14.17
N GLU A 239 -1.79 0.72 -14.42
CA GLU A 239 -2.65 -0.45 -14.41
C GLU A 239 -2.64 -1.13 -13.04
N VAL A 240 -3.82 -1.49 -12.55
CA VAL A 240 -4.02 -2.36 -11.38
C VAL A 240 -4.62 -3.67 -11.84
N THR A 241 -3.84 -4.74 -11.74
CA THR A 241 -4.23 -6.08 -12.16
C THR A 241 -4.62 -6.92 -10.95
N ALA A 242 -5.79 -7.54 -10.98
CA ALA A 242 -6.26 -8.48 -9.96
C ALA A 242 -6.24 -9.91 -10.50
N ASN A 243 -5.43 -10.77 -9.87
CA ASN A 243 -5.48 -12.22 -10.04
C ASN A 243 -6.43 -12.79 -8.99
N ILE A 244 -7.53 -13.39 -9.45
CA ILE A 244 -8.64 -13.79 -8.61
C ILE A 244 -8.78 -15.30 -8.71
N THR A 245 -8.76 -16.00 -7.57
CA THR A 245 -8.96 -17.45 -7.51
C THR A 245 -10.19 -17.77 -6.67
N TYR A 246 -11.11 -18.54 -7.23
CA TYR A 246 -12.17 -19.17 -6.47
C TYR A 246 -11.58 -20.46 -5.87
N PRO A 247 -11.36 -20.54 -4.55
CA PRO A 247 -10.48 -21.57 -4.00
C PRO A 247 -11.17 -22.94 -4.03
N CYS A 248 -10.35 -23.98 -4.23
CA CYS A 248 -10.74 -25.37 -4.02
C CYS A 248 -9.53 -26.15 -3.55
N SER A 249 -9.66 -26.86 -2.44
CA SER A 249 -8.64 -27.83 -2.05
C SER A 249 -8.83 -29.11 -2.88
N THR A 250 -7.73 -29.74 -3.30
CA THR A 250 -7.71 -30.92 -4.18
C THR A 250 -8.44 -32.13 -3.61
N ALA A 251 -8.72 -32.12 -2.31
CA ALA A 251 -9.48 -33.16 -1.62
C ALA A 251 -11.01 -33.03 -1.82
N PHE A 252 -11.50 -31.91 -2.36
CA PHE A 252 -12.92 -31.62 -2.53
C PHE A 252 -13.33 -31.74 -4.00
N ASP A 253 -14.54 -32.24 -4.25
CA ASP A 253 -15.06 -32.38 -5.62
C ASP A 253 -15.37 -31.01 -6.22
N ILE A 254 -14.66 -30.68 -7.31
CA ILE A 254 -14.72 -29.41 -8.02
C ILE A 254 -16.08 -29.25 -8.74
N ALA A 255 -16.82 -30.33 -8.95
CA ALA A 255 -18.09 -30.33 -9.69
C ALA A 255 -19.26 -29.69 -8.94
N ASP A 256 -19.17 -29.54 -7.61
CA ASP A 256 -20.37 -29.38 -6.79
C ASP A 256 -20.84 -27.93 -6.54
N CYS A 257 -20.02 -26.90 -6.76
CA CYS A 257 -20.43 -25.50 -6.52
C CYS A 257 -19.71 -24.49 -7.44
N PRO A 258 -20.05 -24.38 -8.75
CA PRO A 258 -19.51 -23.30 -9.56
C PRO A 258 -20.01 -21.94 -9.07
N ALA A 259 -19.15 -20.93 -9.06
CA ALA A 259 -19.55 -19.56 -8.79
C ALA A 259 -20.00 -18.91 -10.11
N SER A 260 -21.25 -18.44 -10.15
CA SER A 260 -21.82 -17.77 -11.32
C SER A 260 -21.87 -16.25 -11.14
N SER A 261 -22.07 -15.50 -12.22
CA SER A 261 -22.22 -14.04 -12.17
C SER A 261 -21.13 -13.34 -11.37
N CYS A 262 -19.90 -13.83 -11.49
CA CYS A 262 -18.74 -13.36 -10.75
C CYS A 262 -18.38 -11.94 -11.20
N LYS A 263 -18.00 -11.10 -10.25
CA LYS A 263 -17.69 -9.69 -10.46
C LYS A 263 -16.54 -9.28 -9.57
N ALA A 264 -15.68 -8.41 -10.08
CA ALA A 264 -14.70 -7.68 -9.29
C ALA A 264 -15.07 -6.20 -9.27
N THR A 265 -14.98 -5.56 -8.12
CA THR A 265 -15.30 -4.14 -7.94
C THR A 265 -14.13 -3.44 -7.27
N ILE A 266 -13.55 -2.46 -7.94
CA ILE A 266 -12.49 -1.61 -7.40
C ILE A 266 -13.11 -0.39 -6.71
N LYS A 267 -12.52 0.01 -5.59
CA LYS A 267 -12.85 1.23 -4.86
C LYS A 267 -11.60 2.08 -4.72
N LEU A 268 -11.70 3.30 -5.25
CA LEU A 268 -10.66 4.31 -5.26
C LEU A 268 -10.89 5.36 -4.17
N GLN A 269 -9.82 6.01 -3.75
CA GLN A 269 -9.86 7.18 -2.86
C GLN A 269 -9.92 8.48 -3.68
N GLU A 270 -10.35 9.58 -3.05
CA GLU A 270 -10.29 10.92 -3.66
C GLU A 270 -8.84 11.25 -4.04
N GLY A 271 -8.60 11.68 -5.27
CA GLY A 271 -7.26 11.85 -5.86
C GLY A 271 -6.86 10.78 -6.88
N LEU A 272 -7.68 9.74 -7.04
CA LEU A 272 -7.55 8.72 -8.08
C LEU A 272 -8.83 8.64 -8.91
N GLU A 273 -8.69 8.57 -10.22
CA GLU A 273 -9.81 8.48 -11.16
C GLU A 273 -9.66 7.26 -12.08
N LEU A 274 -10.77 6.67 -12.49
CA LEU A 274 -10.75 5.67 -13.54
C LEU A 274 -10.63 6.35 -14.90
N ASP A 275 -9.89 5.71 -15.80
CA ASP A 275 -9.74 6.20 -17.17
C ASP A 275 -11.06 6.29 -17.94
N LEU A 276 -11.06 7.08 -19.02
CA LEU A 276 -12.25 7.32 -19.82
C LEU A 276 -12.81 6.01 -20.43
N GLY A 277 -14.02 5.64 -20.00
CA GLY A 277 -14.72 4.44 -20.47
C GLY A 277 -14.50 3.21 -19.59
N GLU A 278 -13.64 3.33 -18.57
CA GLU A 278 -13.44 2.30 -17.56
C GLU A 278 -14.58 2.32 -16.52
N THR A 279 -14.88 1.16 -15.93
CA THR A 279 -15.93 1.05 -14.91
C THR A 279 -15.40 0.47 -13.62
N THR A 280 -15.99 0.87 -12.49
CA THR A 280 -15.57 0.36 -11.18
C THR A 280 -15.83 -1.14 -11.01
N GLN A 281 -16.65 -1.76 -11.85
CA GLN A 281 -17.04 -3.16 -11.72
C GLN A 281 -16.88 -3.93 -13.02
N HIS A 282 -16.08 -4.99 -12.99
CA HIS A 282 -15.89 -5.92 -14.12
C HIS A 282 -16.66 -7.21 -13.90
N SER A 283 -17.31 -7.68 -14.96
CA SER A 283 -17.92 -9.01 -14.99
C SER A 283 -16.85 -10.05 -15.33
N LEU A 284 -16.74 -11.07 -14.49
CA LEU A 284 -15.79 -12.18 -14.64
C LEU A 284 -16.47 -13.45 -15.19
N GLY A 285 -17.80 -13.42 -15.38
CA GLY A 285 -18.56 -14.58 -15.84
C GLY A 285 -18.68 -15.67 -14.77
N ASN A 286 -18.44 -16.92 -15.14
CA ASN A 286 -18.51 -18.06 -14.23
C ASN A 286 -17.11 -18.57 -13.94
N ILE A 287 -16.83 -18.88 -12.68
CA ILE A 287 -15.54 -19.40 -12.23
C ILE A 287 -15.81 -20.73 -11.55
N THR A 288 -15.18 -21.80 -12.07
CA THR A 288 -15.21 -23.12 -11.44
C THR A 288 -14.27 -23.12 -10.23
N ALA A 289 -14.62 -23.87 -9.18
CA ALA A 289 -13.78 -23.99 -7.99
C ALA A 289 -12.36 -24.47 -8.37
N GLY A 290 -11.33 -23.86 -7.79
CA GLY A 290 -9.92 -24.12 -8.08
C GLY A 290 -9.36 -23.39 -9.29
N ASN A 291 -10.18 -22.67 -10.06
CA ASN A 291 -9.71 -21.88 -11.20
C ASN A 291 -9.48 -20.41 -10.82
N SER A 292 -8.63 -19.77 -11.61
CA SER A 292 -8.33 -18.34 -11.50
C SER A 292 -8.77 -17.58 -12.75
N VAL A 293 -9.10 -16.31 -12.58
CA VAL A 293 -9.37 -15.33 -13.63
C VAL A 293 -8.62 -14.04 -13.32
N GLN A 294 -8.28 -13.28 -14.35
CA GLN A 294 -7.61 -12.00 -14.21
C GLN A 294 -8.48 -10.88 -14.76
N THR A 295 -8.40 -9.71 -14.15
CA THR A 295 -8.95 -8.46 -14.67
C THR A 295 -8.03 -7.31 -14.29
N SER A 296 -8.08 -6.20 -15.02
CA SER A 296 -7.29 -5.02 -14.71
C SER A 296 -8.11 -3.74 -14.88
N TRP A 297 -7.71 -2.68 -14.17
CA TRP A 297 -8.24 -1.33 -14.30
C TRP A 297 -7.12 -0.36 -14.65
N LEU A 298 -7.39 0.55 -15.57
CA LEU A 298 -6.51 1.68 -15.83
C LEU A 298 -6.95 2.89 -14.98
N ILE A 299 -6.02 3.44 -14.21
CA ILE A 299 -6.27 4.47 -13.20
C ILE A 299 -5.38 5.68 -13.48
N HIS A 300 -5.98 6.86 -13.49
CA HIS A 300 -5.33 8.15 -13.57
C HIS A 300 -5.05 8.70 -12.16
N SER A 301 -3.84 9.18 -11.93
CA SER A 301 -3.42 9.79 -10.66
C SER A 301 -3.53 11.31 -10.69
N CYS A 302 -4.46 11.87 -9.92
CA CYS A 302 -4.80 13.30 -10.00
C CYS A 302 -4.12 14.18 -8.96
N ALA A 303 -3.54 13.58 -7.92
CA ALA A 303 -2.91 14.31 -6.82
C ALA A 303 -1.83 13.46 -6.13
N THR A 304 -0.78 14.13 -5.66
CA THR A 304 0.24 13.48 -4.82
C THR A 304 -0.30 13.01 -3.47
N GLY A 305 0.28 11.94 -2.94
CA GLY A 305 -0.13 11.42 -1.63
C GLY A 305 0.14 9.93 -1.43
N PHE A 306 -0.30 9.43 -0.27
CA PHE A 306 -0.32 8.01 0.06
C PHE A 306 -1.74 7.49 -0.11
N TYR A 307 -1.91 6.52 -0.99
CA TYR A 307 -3.22 6.00 -1.36
C TYR A 307 -3.36 4.53 -1.01
N ASN A 308 -4.61 4.10 -0.88
CA ASN A 308 -4.96 2.69 -0.94
C ASN A 308 -6.01 2.44 -2.01
N ILE A 309 -5.91 1.25 -2.60
CA ILE A 309 -6.90 0.71 -3.52
C ILE A 309 -7.44 -0.55 -2.89
N SER A 310 -8.76 -0.72 -2.92
CA SER A 310 -9.40 -1.94 -2.45
C SER A 310 -10.22 -2.59 -3.55
N VAL A 311 -10.08 -3.92 -3.68
CA VAL A 311 -10.84 -4.73 -4.64
C VAL A 311 -11.71 -5.72 -3.87
N THR A 312 -13.00 -5.72 -4.17
CA THR A 312 -13.97 -6.69 -3.66
C THR A 312 -14.37 -7.62 -4.79
N VAL A 313 -14.35 -8.92 -4.53
CA VAL A 313 -14.74 -9.95 -5.52
C VAL A 313 -15.91 -10.73 -4.97
N THR A 314 -16.91 -10.95 -5.83
CA THR A 314 -18.14 -11.65 -5.46
C THR A 314 -18.58 -12.57 -6.58
N GLY A 315 -19.07 -13.76 -6.26
CA GLY A 315 -19.79 -14.66 -7.14
C GLY A 315 -21.07 -15.15 -6.47
N ILE A 316 -21.98 -15.70 -7.27
CA ILE A 316 -23.24 -16.28 -6.80
C ILE A 316 -23.06 -17.79 -6.69
N VAL A 317 -23.40 -18.34 -5.53
CA VAL A 317 -23.49 -19.78 -5.30
C VAL A 317 -24.95 -20.15 -5.06
N GLU A 318 -25.36 -21.25 -5.69
CA GLU A 318 -26.67 -21.86 -5.49
C GLU A 318 -26.50 -23.18 -4.75
N GLY A 319 -27.48 -23.53 -3.93
CA GLY A 319 -27.50 -24.84 -3.31
C GLY A 319 -28.86 -25.18 -2.73
N SER A 320 -28.91 -26.31 -2.03
CA SER A 320 -30.09 -26.72 -1.27
C SER A 320 -29.70 -27.36 0.05
N VAL A 321 -30.65 -27.37 0.97
CA VAL A 321 -30.57 -28.11 2.23
C VAL A 321 -31.76 -29.05 2.35
N GLY A 322 -31.56 -30.18 3.01
CA GLY A 322 -32.55 -31.21 3.23
C GLY A 322 -33.66 -30.78 4.21
N ALA A 323 -34.69 -31.63 4.30
CA ALA A 323 -35.70 -31.48 5.35
C ALA A 323 -35.18 -32.12 6.65
N HIS A 324 -35.29 -31.38 7.76
CA HIS A 324 -34.74 -31.75 9.06
C HIS A 324 -35.78 -31.52 10.17
N GLY A 325 -36.37 -32.60 10.67
CA GLY A 325 -37.42 -32.51 11.69
C GLY A 325 -38.64 -31.72 11.20
N THR A 326 -38.89 -30.55 11.81
CA THR A 326 -39.97 -29.63 11.43
C THR A 326 -39.58 -28.67 10.30
N TYR A 327 -38.30 -28.56 9.98
CA TYR A 327 -37.82 -27.68 8.95
C TYR A 327 -37.91 -28.33 7.56
N PRO A 328 -38.62 -27.73 6.60
CA PRO A 328 -38.67 -28.24 5.23
C PRO A 328 -37.34 -28.01 4.51
N SER A 329 -37.08 -28.81 3.47
CA SER A 329 -36.00 -28.55 2.52
C SER A 329 -36.23 -27.22 1.79
N TYR A 330 -35.16 -26.50 1.48
CA TYR A 330 -35.23 -25.30 0.65
C TYR A 330 -33.98 -25.17 -0.23
N SER A 331 -34.13 -24.42 -1.33
CA SER A 331 -33.01 -23.98 -2.16
C SER A 331 -32.64 -22.56 -1.79
N TYR A 332 -31.37 -22.21 -1.95
CA TYR A 332 -30.85 -20.89 -1.65
C TYR A 332 -29.93 -20.39 -2.77
N GLU A 333 -29.80 -19.07 -2.82
CA GLU A 333 -28.84 -18.35 -3.63
C GLU A 333 -28.16 -17.34 -2.70
N ASP A 334 -26.83 -17.32 -2.70
CA ASP A 334 -26.06 -16.40 -1.88
C ASP A 334 -24.81 -15.91 -2.61
N LYS A 335 -24.30 -14.78 -2.13
CA LYS A 335 -23.08 -14.15 -2.65
C LYS A 335 -21.89 -14.61 -1.84
N ILE A 336 -20.91 -15.25 -2.48
CA ILE A 336 -19.64 -15.66 -1.87
C ILE A 336 -18.48 -14.86 -2.44
N GLY A 337 -17.37 -14.74 -1.72
CA GLY A 337 -16.23 -13.98 -2.22
C GLY A 337 -15.24 -13.51 -1.16
N MET A 338 -14.50 -12.48 -1.54
CA MET A 338 -13.58 -11.77 -0.67
C MET A 338 -13.98 -10.29 -0.61
N HIS A 339 -14.00 -9.74 0.60
CA HIS A 339 -14.25 -8.33 0.83
C HIS A 339 -12.92 -7.56 0.95
N GLY A 340 -12.72 -6.55 0.11
CA GLY A 340 -11.74 -5.49 0.33
C GLY A 340 -10.26 -5.90 0.40
N CYS A 341 -9.73 -6.66 -0.58
CA CYS A 341 -8.28 -6.83 -0.74
C CYS A 341 -7.64 -5.47 -0.97
N MET A 342 -6.75 -5.03 -0.06
CA MET A 342 -6.21 -3.67 -0.04
C MET A 342 -4.71 -3.64 -0.29
N VAL A 343 -4.27 -2.70 -1.13
CA VAL A 343 -2.85 -2.41 -1.40
C VAL A 343 -2.57 -0.93 -1.24
N HIS A 344 -1.34 -0.60 -0.84
CA HIS A 344 -0.88 0.76 -0.59
C HIS A 344 0.19 1.16 -1.61
N PHE A 345 0.16 2.42 -2.04
CA PHE A 345 1.16 3.00 -2.93
C PHE A 345 1.28 4.52 -2.72
N SER A 346 2.27 5.14 -3.36
CA SER A 346 2.49 6.58 -3.29
C SER A 346 2.41 7.22 -4.68
N VAL A 347 1.76 8.37 -4.77
CA VAL A 347 1.82 9.25 -5.96
C VAL A 347 2.78 10.40 -5.64
N LEU A 348 3.80 10.57 -6.46
CA LEU A 348 4.86 11.58 -6.29
C LEU A 348 4.78 12.63 -7.38
N ASP A 349 5.14 13.85 -7.06
CA ASP A 349 5.39 14.86 -8.07
C ASP A 349 6.82 14.65 -8.60
N THR A 350 6.93 14.37 -9.89
CA THR A 350 8.21 14.24 -10.59
C THR A 350 8.35 15.24 -11.72
N THR A 351 7.47 16.24 -11.78
CA THR A 351 7.48 17.25 -12.84
C THR A 351 8.65 18.21 -12.61
N PRO A 352 9.52 18.44 -13.62
CA PRO A 352 10.59 19.41 -13.45
C PRO A 352 10.04 20.84 -13.50
N LEU A 353 10.43 21.67 -12.52
CA LEU A 353 10.08 23.09 -12.50
C LEU A 353 10.65 23.88 -13.68
N THR A 354 9.90 24.88 -14.14
CA THR A 354 10.32 25.83 -15.16
C THR A 354 10.66 27.19 -14.55
N ILE A 355 11.90 27.66 -14.77
CA ILE A 355 12.38 28.95 -14.26
C ILE A 355 12.62 29.91 -15.43
N SER A 356 11.99 31.08 -15.41
CA SER A 356 12.19 32.14 -16.42
C SER A 356 12.75 33.41 -15.77
N ILE A 357 13.95 33.82 -16.21
CA ILE A 357 14.57 35.08 -15.77
C ILE A 357 14.02 36.23 -16.64
N LEU A 358 13.37 37.20 -15.99
CA LEU A 358 12.84 38.43 -16.61
C LEU A 358 13.87 39.57 -16.58
N SER A 359 14.74 39.58 -15.57
CA SER A 359 15.88 40.50 -15.48
C SER A 359 16.95 39.88 -14.59
N PRO A 360 18.25 40.00 -14.91
CA PRO A 360 18.84 40.73 -16.03
C PRO A 360 18.49 40.16 -17.42
N GLU A 361 18.57 41.01 -18.43
CA GLU A 361 18.55 40.61 -19.84
C GLU A 361 19.99 40.62 -20.39
N ASN A 362 20.21 40.00 -21.55
CA ASN A 362 21.53 39.96 -22.20
C ASN A 362 21.88 41.29 -22.91
N VAL A 363 22.07 42.32 -22.10
CA VAL A 363 22.36 43.70 -22.51
C VAL A 363 23.48 44.31 -21.65
N THR A 364 23.89 45.53 -21.99
CA THR A 364 24.85 46.30 -21.21
C THR A 364 24.13 47.32 -20.32
N TYR A 365 24.44 47.31 -19.03
CA TYR A 365 23.88 48.21 -18.03
C TYR A 365 24.91 49.27 -17.61
N ALA A 366 24.44 50.49 -17.39
CA ALA A 366 25.25 51.63 -16.93
C ALA A 366 25.19 51.85 -15.41
N THR A 367 24.78 50.82 -14.67
CA THR A 367 24.62 50.82 -13.20
C THR A 367 25.13 49.50 -12.64
N THR A 368 25.57 49.53 -11.38
CA THR A 368 26.05 48.35 -10.64
C THR A 368 24.95 47.65 -9.84
N ASP A 369 23.74 48.23 -9.82
CA ASP A 369 22.55 47.69 -9.18
C ASP A 369 21.59 47.17 -10.25
N ILE A 370 21.48 45.84 -10.36
CA ILE A 370 20.71 45.16 -11.40
C ILE A 370 19.54 44.41 -10.76
N PRO A 371 18.29 44.59 -11.22
CA PRO A 371 17.17 43.82 -10.70
C PRO A 371 17.31 42.34 -11.11
N LEU A 372 17.10 41.45 -10.13
CA LEU A 372 16.90 40.03 -10.31
C LEU A 372 15.41 39.74 -10.21
N ASN A 373 14.75 39.66 -11.37
CA ASN A 373 13.34 39.34 -11.47
C ASN A 373 13.19 38.03 -12.23
N PHE A 374 12.44 37.08 -11.67
CA PHE A 374 12.20 35.78 -12.28
C PHE A 374 10.81 35.27 -11.91
N THR A 375 10.36 34.24 -12.62
CA THR A 375 9.14 33.50 -12.33
C THR A 375 9.44 32.01 -12.25
N VAL A 376 8.71 31.33 -11.36
CA VAL A 376 8.66 29.88 -11.23
C VAL A 376 7.20 29.49 -11.43
N ASP A 377 6.96 28.38 -12.12
CA ASP A 377 5.63 27.88 -12.48
C ASP A 377 4.90 27.16 -11.32
N GLU A 378 5.61 26.83 -10.25
CA GLU A 378 5.06 26.10 -9.09
C GLU A 378 5.58 26.59 -7.73
N SER A 379 5.15 25.91 -6.66
CA SER A 379 5.51 26.27 -5.28
C SER A 379 6.90 25.78 -4.90
N VAL A 380 7.69 26.67 -4.30
CA VAL A 380 9.12 26.45 -4.05
C VAL A 380 9.40 26.23 -2.56
N LEU A 381 10.25 25.26 -2.24
CA LEU A 381 10.81 25.05 -0.90
C LEU A 381 12.11 25.85 -0.69
N TRP A 382 12.96 25.91 -1.72
CA TRP A 382 14.24 26.62 -1.67
C TRP A 382 14.62 27.19 -3.03
N MET A 383 15.27 28.35 -3.04
CA MET A 383 15.81 28.95 -4.26
C MET A 383 17.10 29.72 -3.97
N ALA A 384 17.99 29.73 -4.96
CA ALA A 384 19.25 30.46 -4.90
C ALA A 384 19.68 30.91 -6.30
N TYR A 385 20.56 31.90 -6.36
CA TYR A 385 21.28 32.21 -7.59
C TYR A 385 22.77 31.88 -7.44
N SER A 386 23.42 31.57 -8.56
CA SER A 386 24.87 31.59 -8.70
C SER A 386 25.23 32.69 -9.70
N LEU A 387 26.15 33.56 -9.30
CA LEU A 387 26.71 34.62 -10.11
C LEU A 387 28.16 34.28 -10.42
N ASP A 388 28.55 34.31 -11.69
CA ASP A 388 29.91 34.06 -12.17
C ASP A 388 30.48 32.68 -11.78
N ASN A 389 29.61 31.68 -11.65
CA ASN A 389 29.92 30.33 -11.15
C ASN A 389 30.40 30.28 -9.70
N GLU A 390 30.13 31.31 -8.91
CA GLU A 390 30.38 31.32 -7.47
C GLU A 390 29.34 30.51 -6.69
N ALA A 391 29.59 30.34 -5.39
CA ALA A 391 28.70 29.60 -4.50
C ALA A 391 27.27 30.14 -4.49
N ASN A 392 26.30 29.23 -4.41
CA ASN A 392 24.88 29.57 -4.43
C ASN A 392 24.49 30.48 -3.26
N VAL A 393 23.83 31.59 -3.58
CA VAL A 393 23.27 32.54 -2.61
C VAL A 393 21.77 32.34 -2.51
N THR A 394 21.28 31.96 -1.32
CA THR A 394 19.84 31.72 -1.08
C THR A 394 19.05 33.02 -1.13
N ILE A 395 17.90 32.97 -1.80
CA ILE A 395 16.97 34.09 -1.97
C ILE A 395 15.55 33.69 -1.56
N ILE A 396 14.68 34.67 -1.32
CA ILE A 396 13.26 34.46 -0.95
C ILE A 396 12.32 34.89 -2.09
N GLY A 397 12.87 35.53 -3.13
CA GLY A 397 12.14 36.02 -4.30
C GLY A 397 12.94 37.06 -5.07
N ASN A 398 12.24 37.91 -5.83
CA ASN A 398 12.85 38.99 -6.60
C ASN A 398 13.64 39.95 -5.71
N MET A 399 14.83 40.33 -6.16
CA MET A 399 15.73 41.21 -5.40
C MET A 399 16.57 42.09 -6.33
N THR A 400 17.51 42.84 -5.78
CA THR A 400 18.48 43.61 -6.56
C THR A 400 19.88 43.07 -6.28
N LEU A 401 20.60 42.72 -7.34
CA LEU A 401 22.02 42.41 -7.31
C LEU A 401 22.78 43.73 -7.24
N SER A 402 23.30 44.04 -6.06
CA SER A 402 23.93 45.34 -5.79
C SER A 402 25.45 45.26 -5.77
N GLY A 403 26.10 46.35 -6.19
CA GLY A 403 27.55 46.50 -6.10
C GLY A 403 28.33 45.56 -7.03
N LEU A 404 27.75 45.21 -8.18
CA LEU A 404 28.43 44.42 -9.20
C LEU A 404 29.60 45.18 -9.83
N SER A 405 30.68 44.47 -10.17
CA SER A 405 31.87 45.07 -10.81
C SER A 405 31.63 45.39 -12.28
N GLU A 406 32.46 46.25 -12.88
CA GLU A 406 32.47 46.38 -14.35
C GLU A 406 32.96 45.08 -15.00
N GLY A 407 32.33 44.67 -16.11
CA GLY A 407 32.67 43.44 -16.80
C GLY A 407 31.48 42.63 -17.26
N SER A 408 31.75 41.43 -17.75
CA SER A 408 30.73 40.44 -18.12
C SER A 408 30.39 39.59 -16.90
N HIS A 409 29.10 39.37 -16.69
CA HIS A 409 28.57 38.53 -15.63
C HIS A 409 27.72 37.39 -16.20
N GLY A 410 27.71 36.25 -15.54
CA GLY A 410 26.86 35.10 -15.85
C GLY A 410 25.99 34.71 -14.65
N LEU A 411 24.70 34.54 -14.85
CA LEU A 411 23.73 34.28 -13.79
C LEU A 411 22.93 33.01 -14.11
N VAL A 412 22.78 32.15 -13.10
CA VAL A 412 21.85 31.02 -13.12
C VAL A 412 21.06 30.99 -11.80
N ILE A 413 19.79 30.64 -11.87
CA ILE A 413 18.93 30.43 -10.70
C ILE A 413 18.69 28.94 -10.54
N TYR A 414 18.84 28.45 -9.31
CA TYR A 414 18.48 27.11 -8.87
C TYR A 414 17.25 27.17 -7.98
N VAL A 415 16.33 26.25 -8.19
CA VAL A 415 15.08 26.16 -7.42
C VAL A 415 14.84 24.70 -7.05
N ASN A 416 14.34 24.48 -5.86
CA ASN A 416 13.87 23.19 -5.37
C ASN A 416 12.42 23.34 -4.92
N ASP A 417 11.51 22.54 -5.48
CA ASP A 417 10.10 22.56 -5.11
C ASP A 417 9.88 21.90 -3.73
N THR A 418 8.61 21.81 -3.34
CA THR A 418 8.21 21.11 -2.12
C THR A 418 8.29 19.57 -2.20
N ALA A 419 8.38 19.00 -3.40
CA ALA A 419 8.53 17.57 -3.65
C ALA A 419 10.01 17.11 -3.69
N GLY A 420 10.95 18.05 -3.75
CA GLY A 420 12.38 17.80 -3.89
C GLY A 420 12.89 17.77 -5.34
N ASN A 421 12.08 18.16 -6.33
CA ASN A 421 12.54 18.32 -7.70
C ASN A 421 13.38 19.59 -7.81
N MET A 422 14.60 19.42 -8.33
CA MET A 422 15.58 20.51 -8.50
C MET A 422 15.61 20.97 -9.96
N GLY A 423 15.50 22.28 -10.16
CA GLY A 423 15.55 22.92 -11.47
C GLY A 423 16.62 24.00 -11.52
N ALA A 424 17.04 24.29 -12.75
CA ALA A 424 17.97 25.36 -13.05
C ALA A 424 17.44 26.18 -14.22
N SER A 425 17.54 27.50 -14.14
CA SER A 425 17.23 28.38 -15.26
C SER A 425 18.25 28.20 -16.39
N GLU A 426 17.92 28.73 -17.56
CA GLU A 426 18.96 29.04 -18.54
C GLU A 426 19.98 30.02 -17.95
N MET A 427 21.22 29.95 -18.41
CA MET A 427 22.27 30.87 -17.98
C MET A 427 22.16 32.19 -18.75
N VAL A 428 21.94 33.29 -18.02
CA VAL A 428 21.86 34.63 -18.59
C VAL A 428 23.19 35.34 -18.44
N TYR A 429 23.71 35.86 -19.55
CA TYR A 429 24.90 36.70 -19.55
C TYR A 429 24.50 38.16 -19.69
N PHE A 430 25.14 39.06 -18.95
CA PHE A 430 24.93 40.52 -19.07
C PHE A 430 26.24 41.27 -18.81
N ARG A 431 26.30 42.56 -19.14
CA ARG A 431 27.52 43.35 -19.00
C ARG A 431 27.29 44.66 -18.26
N ILE A 432 28.26 45.11 -17.48
CA ILE A 432 28.25 46.40 -16.80
C ILE A 432 29.35 47.29 -17.36
N GLU A 433 28.98 48.48 -17.83
CA GLU A 433 29.89 49.53 -18.29
C GLU A 433 29.47 50.88 -17.73
N ILE A 434 30.21 51.39 -16.74
CA ILE A 434 29.95 52.70 -16.13
C ILE A 434 30.66 53.76 -16.98
N SER A 435 29.91 54.69 -17.57
CA SER A 435 30.51 55.87 -18.18
C SER A 435 31.00 56.80 -17.07
N GLN A 436 32.32 56.97 -16.97
CA GLN A 436 32.87 57.95 -16.03
C GLN A 436 32.41 59.36 -16.45
N PRO A 437 31.93 60.21 -15.51
CA PRO A 437 31.70 61.60 -15.83
C PRO A 437 33.05 62.21 -16.24
N GLU A 438 33.10 62.75 -17.46
CA GLU A 438 34.24 63.51 -17.97
C GLU A 438 34.78 64.43 -16.86
N PRO A 439 36.07 64.31 -16.48
CA PRO A 439 36.62 65.14 -15.41
C PRO A 439 36.37 66.60 -15.79
N PHE A 440 35.71 67.35 -14.90
CA PHE A 440 35.41 68.77 -15.12
C PHE A 440 36.62 69.44 -15.74
N PRO A 441 36.50 70.09 -16.91
CA PRO A 441 37.66 70.49 -17.65
C PRO A 441 38.51 71.41 -16.78
N MET A 442 39.72 70.96 -16.42
CA MET A 442 40.61 71.66 -15.49
C MET A 442 40.95 73.06 -16.01
N TRP A 443 40.80 73.30 -17.31
CA TRP A 443 40.92 74.62 -17.93
C TRP A 443 39.82 75.60 -17.49
N ILE A 444 38.61 75.15 -17.11
CA ILE A 444 37.55 76.01 -16.57
C ILE A 444 37.94 76.47 -15.16
N VAL A 445 38.46 75.56 -14.33
CA VAL A 445 39.00 75.90 -13.00
C VAL A 445 40.21 76.82 -13.13
N ALA A 446 41.14 76.53 -14.06
CA ALA A 446 42.29 77.37 -14.35
C ALA A 446 41.88 78.75 -14.89
N ALA A 447 40.87 78.84 -15.75
CA ALA A 447 40.34 80.10 -16.27
C ALA A 447 39.70 80.95 -15.16
N ILE A 448 38.93 80.34 -14.25
CA ILE A 448 38.35 81.05 -13.09
C ILE A 448 39.46 81.54 -12.14
N VAL A 449 40.49 80.72 -11.89
CA VAL A 449 41.66 81.11 -11.07
C VAL A 449 42.47 82.22 -11.75
N ILE A 450 42.67 82.17 -13.07
CA ILE A 450 43.36 83.23 -13.81
C ILE A 450 42.54 84.53 -13.83
N ILE A 451 41.22 84.46 -14.00
CA ILE A 451 40.34 85.64 -13.95
C ILE A 451 40.32 86.26 -12.54
N THR A 452 40.33 85.45 -11.49
CA THR A 452 40.37 85.95 -10.10
C THR A 452 41.74 86.49 -9.69
N ILE A 453 42.84 85.84 -10.08
CA ILE A 453 44.21 86.26 -9.73
C ILE A 453 44.72 87.40 -10.62
N PHE A 454 44.44 87.38 -11.92
CA PHE A 454 44.97 88.37 -12.85
C PHE A 454 43.90 89.33 -13.38
N GLY A 455 42.68 88.84 -13.66
CA GLY A 455 41.60 89.68 -14.19
C GLY A 455 41.16 90.77 -13.22
N VAL A 456 40.96 90.44 -11.94
CA VAL A 456 40.50 91.40 -10.92
C VAL A 456 41.56 92.47 -10.61
N PRO A 457 42.85 92.15 -10.36
CA PRO A 457 43.87 93.18 -10.13
C PRO A 457 44.15 94.04 -11.36
N LEU A 458 44.08 93.47 -12.57
CA LEU A 458 44.27 94.21 -13.82
C LEU A 458 43.13 95.19 -14.10
N LEU A 459 41.87 94.80 -13.83
CA LEU A 459 40.71 95.70 -13.87
C LEU A 459 40.83 96.84 -12.85
N ILE A 460 41.25 96.54 -11.62
CA ILE A 460 41.51 97.56 -10.59
C ILE A 460 42.64 98.51 -11.02
N TYR A 461 43.70 97.99 -11.64
CA TYR A 461 44.80 98.80 -12.17
C TYR A 461 44.33 99.76 -13.27
N PHE A 462 43.61 99.27 -14.28
CA PHE A 462 43.10 100.14 -15.36
C PHE A 462 42.06 101.16 -14.87
N ALA A 463 41.22 100.81 -13.89
CA ALA A 463 40.32 101.76 -13.25
C ALA A 463 41.07 102.87 -12.50
N LYS A 464 42.21 102.55 -11.84
CA LYS A 464 43.10 103.54 -11.22
C LYS A 464 43.81 104.42 -12.25
N VAL A 465 44.30 103.85 -13.35
CA VAL A 465 44.98 104.61 -14.42
C VAL A 465 44.02 105.60 -15.09
N LYS A 466 42.77 105.19 -15.38
CA LYS A 466 41.76 106.08 -15.97
C LYS A 466 41.39 107.25 -15.03
N LYS A 467 41.29 106.99 -13.71
CA LYS A 467 41.07 108.04 -12.71
C LYS A 467 42.27 108.99 -12.55
N THR A 468 43.47 108.53 -12.90
CA THR A 468 44.70 109.34 -12.87
C THR A 468 44.83 110.19 -14.14
N SER A 469 44.41 109.70 -15.31
CA SER A 469 44.41 110.51 -16.54
C SER A 469 43.37 111.64 -16.50
N GLU A 470 42.21 111.42 -15.87
CA GLU A 470 41.20 112.48 -15.67
C GLU A 470 41.69 113.59 -14.71
N ASN A 471 42.44 113.25 -13.66
CA ASN A 471 43.01 114.23 -12.73
C ASN A 471 44.21 115.03 -13.29
N VAL A 472 44.93 114.52 -14.30
CA VAL A 472 46.03 115.25 -14.95
C VAL A 472 45.49 116.27 -15.97
N ASN A 473 44.38 115.97 -16.65
CA ASN A 473 43.80 116.89 -17.65
C ASN A 473 43.11 118.12 -17.03
N GLN A 474 42.70 118.09 -15.75
CA GLN A 474 42.15 119.28 -15.06
C GLN A 474 43.21 120.21 -14.45
N ARG A 475 44.50 119.81 -14.38
CA ARG A 475 45.57 120.65 -13.80
C ARG A 475 46.39 121.45 -14.82
N PHE A 476 46.21 121.21 -16.12
CA PHE A 476 46.95 121.89 -17.21
C PHE A 476 46.17 123.01 -17.94
N GLN A 477 44.97 123.38 -17.50
CA GLN A 477 44.20 124.52 -18.07
C GLN A 477 44.21 125.80 -17.21
N SER A 478 45.16 126.00 -16.28
CA SER A 478 45.22 127.23 -15.46
C SER A 478 46.52 128.05 -15.53
N PHE A 479 47.41 127.81 -16.50
CA PHE A 479 48.58 128.67 -16.72
C PHE A 479 48.79 128.92 -18.22
N HIS A 480 48.94 130.20 -18.58
CA HIS A 480 48.97 130.84 -19.92
C HIS A 480 47.58 131.09 -20.53
N HIS A 481 47.09 132.31 -20.79
CA HIS A 481 47.67 133.62 -21.13
C HIS A 481 48.66 133.64 -22.29
#